data_AF-V9Z2G2-F1
#
_entry.id   AF-V9Z2G2-F1
#
_cell.length_a   1.000
_cell.length_b   1.000
_cell.length_c   1.000
_cell.angle_alpha   90.00
_cell.angle_beta   90.00
_cell.angle_gamma   90.00
#
_symmetry.space_group_name_H-M   'P 1'
#
loop_
_entity.id
_entity.type
_entity.pdbx_description
1 polymer ?
#
loop_
_entity_poly.entity_id
_entity_poly.type
_entity_poly.pdbx_seq_one_letter_code
_entity_poly.pdbx_strand_id
1 'polypeptide(L)'
;MGSPWLDPVSIRAKDDDIHPLVADGQHFPAVALSIPFADRTLTFLASYDDRRRLVFDLLAPCERCGAPVPAEEINSLEDLGDYLLQARDTLGGSPRLRTSPAHAAGCLARGD
;
A
#
# COMPACT_ATOMS: atom_id res chain seq x y z
N MET A 1 -15.74 -9.13 -34.72
CA MET A 1 -15.26 -9.79 -33.48
C MET A 1 -13.97 -9.08 -33.08
N GLY A 2 -14.05 -8.17 -32.11
CA GLY A 2 -12.88 -7.43 -31.61
C GLY A 2 -12.12 -8.30 -30.61
N SER A 3 -10.81 -8.41 -30.79
CA SER A 3 -9.92 -9.10 -29.86
C SER A 3 -10.03 -8.51 -28.44
N PRO A 4 -10.08 -9.34 -27.38
CA PRO A 4 -10.16 -8.89 -25.99
C PRO A 4 -8.76 -8.48 -25.52
N TRP A 5 -8.19 -7.44 -26.13
CA TRP A 5 -6.96 -6.86 -25.60
C TRP A 5 -7.33 -6.16 -24.30
N LEU A 6 -6.66 -6.54 -23.21
CA LEU A 6 -6.66 -5.84 -21.94
C LEU A 6 -6.34 -4.37 -22.23
N ASP A 7 -7.33 -3.49 -22.07
CA ASP A 7 -7.07 -2.05 -22.09
C ASP A 7 -5.99 -1.75 -21.03
N PRO A 8 -4.94 -0.98 -21.36
CA PRO A 8 -3.89 -0.67 -20.41
C PRO A 8 -4.49 0.02 -19.19
N VAL A 9 -4.30 -0.60 -18.02
CA VAL A 9 -4.73 -0.01 -16.74
C VAL A 9 -3.83 1.18 -16.44
N SER A 10 -4.42 2.35 -16.27
CA SER A 10 -3.67 3.57 -15.92
C SER A 10 -3.27 3.53 -14.45
N ILE A 11 -1.99 3.29 -14.17
CA ILE A 11 -1.42 3.44 -12.82
C ILE A 11 -1.14 4.93 -12.59
N ARG A 12 -1.67 5.48 -11.50
CA ARG A 12 -1.41 6.85 -11.07
C ARG A 12 -0.40 6.82 -9.93
N ALA A 13 0.60 7.70 -9.99
CA ALA A 13 1.60 7.86 -8.94
C ALA A 13 1.55 9.29 -8.38
N LYS A 14 1.66 9.41 -7.06
CA LYS A 14 1.77 10.69 -6.35
C LYS A 14 2.65 10.50 -5.12
N ASP A 15 3.45 11.50 -4.79
CA ASP A 15 4.18 11.54 -3.51
C ASP A 15 3.19 11.44 -2.34
N ASP A 16 3.52 10.62 -1.34
CA ASP A 16 2.74 10.45 -0.11
C ASP A 16 3.47 11.12 1.07
N ASP A 17 2.99 12.30 1.43
CA ASP A 17 3.51 13.08 2.57
C ASP A 17 2.92 12.62 3.91
N ILE A 18 1.90 11.76 3.89
CA ILE A 18 1.20 11.31 5.08
C ILE A 18 2.01 10.23 5.78
N HIS A 19 2.59 9.30 5.03
CA HIS A 19 3.33 8.15 5.53
C HIS A 19 4.84 8.29 5.25
N PRO A 20 5.53 9.29 5.84
CA PRO A 20 6.96 9.42 5.67
C PRO A 20 7.65 8.17 6.21
N LEU A 21 8.50 7.57 5.38
CA LEU A 21 9.23 6.38 5.76
C LEU A 21 10.61 6.76 6.24
N VAL A 22 10.89 6.36 7.47
CA VAL A 22 12.15 6.59 8.14
C VAL A 22 12.83 5.23 8.31
N ALA A 23 13.87 4.99 7.52
CA ALA A 23 14.78 3.86 7.71
C ALA A 23 16.16 4.43 8.05
N ASP A 24 16.76 3.98 9.15
CA ASP A 24 18.05 4.49 9.66
C ASP A 24 18.14 6.02 9.81
N GLY A 25 17.02 6.68 10.12
CA GLY A 25 16.95 8.14 10.23
C GLY A 25 16.98 8.89 8.89
N GLN A 26 16.98 8.18 7.76
CA GLN A 26 16.88 8.74 6.42
C GLN A 26 15.42 8.71 5.94
N HIS A 27 14.96 9.85 5.43
CA HIS A 27 13.66 9.95 4.77
C HIS A 27 13.74 9.35 3.36
N PHE A 28 12.87 8.38 3.10
CA PHE A 28 12.62 7.88 1.75
C PHE A 28 11.26 8.40 1.27
N PRO A 29 11.16 8.92 0.03
CA PRO A 29 9.88 9.32 -0.51
C PRO A 29 9.02 8.07 -0.68
N ALA A 30 7.90 8.01 0.04
CA ALA A 30 6.84 7.06 -0.25
C ALA A 30 6.05 7.57 -1.46
N VAL A 31 5.68 6.66 -2.37
CA VAL A 31 4.84 6.99 -3.52
C VAL A 31 3.53 6.22 -3.40
N ALA A 32 2.43 6.95 -3.34
CA ALA A 32 1.10 6.37 -3.47
C ALA A 32 0.85 5.97 -4.93
N LEU A 33 0.69 4.68 -5.18
CA LEU A 33 0.28 4.09 -6.45
C LEU A 33 -1.22 3.76 -6.40
N SER A 34 -2.01 4.40 -7.25
CA SER A 34 -3.45 4.11 -7.38
C SER A 34 -3.72 3.35 -8.68
N ILE A 35 -4.39 2.20 -8.54
CA ILE A 35 -4.73 1.30 -9.64
C ILE A 35 -6.27 1.17 -9.69
N PRO A 36 -6.93 1.73 -10.72
CA PRO A 36 -8.37 1.62 -10.88
C PRO A 36 -8.75 0.22 -11.40
N PHE A 37 -9.77 -0.36 -10.77
CA PHE A 37 -10.50 -1.55 -11.22
C PHE A 37 -11.94 -1.15 -11.57
N ALA A 38 -12.72 -2.09 -12.12
CA ALA A 38 -14.10 -1.83 -12.55
C ALA A 38 -15.02 -1.39 -11.39
N ASP A 39 -14.79 -1.88 -10.18
CA ASP A 39 -15.65 -1.68 -9.00
C ASP A 39 -14.98 -0.88 -7.87
N ARG A 40 -13.65 -0.71 -7.91
CA ARG A 40 -12.88 -0.08 -6.83
C ARG A 40 -11.56 0.50 -7.33
N THR A 41 -10.87 1.26 -6.49
CA THR A 41 -9.48 1.65 -6.70
C THR A 41 -8.64 1.10 -5.57
N LEU A 42 -7.57 0.38 -5.89
CA LEU A 42 -6.57 -0.03 -4.90
C LEU A 42 -5.49 1.05 -4.82
N THR A 43 -5.06 1.37 -3.60
CA THR A 43 -3.95 2.30 -3.39
C THR A 43 -2.86 1.58 -2.60
N PHE A 44 -1.63 1.68 -3.08
CA PHE A 44 -0.46 1.09 -2.47
C PHE A 44 0.56 2.17 -2.12
N LEU A 45 1.25 2.04 -1.00
CA LEU A 45 2.46 2.81 -0.74
C LEU A 45 3.67 2.03 -1.24
N ALA A 46 4.26 2.49 -2.35
CA ALA A 46 5.51 1.97 -2.85
C ALA A 46 6.68 2.64 -2.13
N SER A 47 7.60 1.84 -1.60
CA SER A 47 8.68 2.35 -0.76
C SER A 47 9.83 1.35 -0.55
N TYR A 48 10.88 1.77 0.16
CA TYR A 48 11.96 0.89 0.56
C TYR A 48 11.83 0.45 2.03
N ASP A 49 12.05 -0.83 2.29
CA ASP A 49 12.26 -1.35 3.65
C ASP A 49 13.68 -1.04 4.18
N ASP A 50 13.97 -1.41 5.43
CA ASP A 50 15.29 -1.20 6.06
C ASP A 50 16.43 -1.95 5.34
N ARG A 51 16.09 -2.95 4.51
CA ARG A 51 17.04 -3.70 3.67
C ARG A 51 17.18 -3.10 2.27
N ARG A 52 16.60 -1.92 2.02
CA ARG A 52 16.56 -1.24 0.72
C ARG A 52 15.88 -2.06 -0.37
N ARG A 53 14.91 -2.90 0.00
CA ARG A 53 14.05 -3.62 -0.96
C ARG A 53 12.79 -2.82 -1.21
N LEU A 54 12.39 -2.77 -2.48
CA LEU A 54 11.12 -2.16 -2.86
C LEU A 54 9.98 -3.04 -2.34
N VAL A 55 9.13 -2.46 -1.50
CA VAL A 55 7.93 -3.08 -0.92
C VAL A 55 6.71 -2.22 -1.21
N PHE A 56 5.54 -2.84 -1.16
CA PHE A 56 4.25 -2.18 -1.36
C PHE A 56 3.32 -2.46 -0.19
N ASP A 57 2.84 -1.42 0.48
CA ASP A 57 1.78 -1.59 1.47
C ASP A 57 0.42 -1.29 0.84
N LEU A 58 -0.53 -2.22 0.92
CA LEU A 58 -1.91 -1.92 0.58
C LEU A 58 -2.49 -0.95 1.61
N LEU A 59 -2.98 0.20 1.14
CA LEU A 59 -3.76 1.10 1.97
C LEU A 59 -5.19 0.59 2.07
N ALA A 60 -5.60 0.24 3.29
CA ALA A 60 -6.98 -0.13 3.61
C ALA A 60 -7.49 0.68 4.81
N PRO A 61 -8.82 0.83 4.97
CA PRO A 61 -9.38 1.47 6.14
C PRO A 61 -8.99 0.73 7.43
N CYS A 62 -8.52 1.47 8.42
CA CYS A 62 -8.33 0.93 9.76
C CYS A 62 -9.69 0.49 10.34
N GLU A 63 -9.79 -0.76 10.82
CA GLU A 63 -10.99 -1.30 11.47
C GLU A 63 -11.47 -0.52 12.72
N ARG A 64 -10.61 0.33 13.29
CA ARG A 64 -10.92 1.11 14.50
C ARG A 64 -11.29 2.55 14.20
N CYS A 65 -10.56 3.22 13.32
CA CYS A 65 -10.74 4.66 13.06
C CYS A 65 -11.12 5.01 11.62
N GLY A 66 -11.16 4.03 10.71
CA GLY A 66 -11.50 4.22 9.30
C GLY A 66 -10.43 4.92 8.45
N ALA A 67 -9.35 5.41 9.06
CA ALA A 67 -8.27 6.08 8.32
C ALA A 67 -7.56 5.11 7.35
N PRO A 68 -7.12 5.58 6.17
CA PRO A 68 -6.36 4.75 5.23
C PRO A 68 -4.97 4.47 5.79
N VAL A 69 -4.70 3.22 6.17
CA VAL A 69 -3.44 2.81 6.79
C VAL A 69 -2.78 1.67 6.02
N PRO A 70 -1.45 1.49 6.14
CA PRO A 70 -0.74 0.32 5.61
C PRO A 70 -1.29 -0.94 6.29
N ALA A 71 -2.08 -1.73 5.58
CA ALA A 71 -2.80 -2.87 6.15
C ALA A 71 -2.11 -4.20 5.88
N GLU A 72 -1.68 -4.42 4.64
CA GLU A 72 -1.02 -5.63 4.17
C GLU A 72 0.29 -5.24 3.45
N GLU A 73 1.36 -5.99 3.66
CA GLU A 73 2.66 -5.75 3.01
C GLU A 73 2.89 -6.77 1.88
N ILE A 74 3.38 -6.28 0.74
CA ILE A 74 3.78 -7.02 -0.44
C ILE A 74 5.28 -6.81 -0.65
N ASN A 75 6.04 -7.90 -0.67
CA ASN A 75 7.50 -7.87 -0.57
C ASN A 75 8.21 -7.71 -1.92
N SER A 76 7.49 -7.81 -3.03
CA SER A 76 8.07 -7.72 -4.37
C SER A 76 7.07 -7.26 -5.44
N LEU A 77 7.59 -6.90 -6.61
CA LEU A 77 6.77 -6.60 -7.79
C LEU A 77 6.04 -7.83 -8.34
N GLU A 78 6.62 -9.02 -8.20
CA GLU A 78 6.00 -10.28 -8.62
C GLU A 78 4.77 -10.58 -7.76
N ASP A 79 4.91 -10.50 -6.43
CA ASP A 79 3.81 -10.65 -5.47
C ASP A 79 2.71 -9.61 -5.70
N LEU A 80 3.07 -8.38 -6.10
CA LEU A 80 2.09 -7.35 -6.48
C LEU A 80 1.30 -7.77 -7.72
N GLY A 81 1.98 -8.33 -8.73
CA GLY A 81 1.34 -8.88 -9.92
C GLY A 81 0.33 -9.98 -9.56
N ASP A 82 0.76 -10.94 -8.75
CA ASP A 82 -0.09 -12.06 -8.30
C ASP A 82 -1.31 -11.57 -7.50
N TYR A 83 -1.09 -10.62 -6.59
CA TYR A 83 -2.17 -9.98 -5.82
C TYR A 83 -3.21 -9.32 -6.73
N LEU A 84 -2.77 -8.59 -7.76
CA LEU A 84 -3.66 -7.90 -8.71
C LEU A 84 -4.42 -8.88 -9.62
N LEU A 85 -3.83 -10.04 -9.93
CA LEU A 85 -4.43 -11.10 -10.75
C LEU A 85 -5.45 -11.98 -9.99
N GLN A 86 -5.83 -11.56 -8.76
CA GLN A 86 -6.78 -12.24 -7.88
C GLN A 86 -6.29 -13.55 -7.24
N ALA A 87 -4.99 -13.85 -7.29
CA ALA A 87 -4.38 -14.79 -6.35
C ALA A 87 -4.21 -14.08 -5.00
N ARG A 88 -5.33 -13.71 -4.37
CA ARG A 88 -5.36 -13.14 -3.02
C ARG A 88 -4.97 -14.22 -2.01
N ASP A 89 -3.71 -14.60 -2.05
CA ASP A 89 -3.08 -15.24 -0.91
C ASP A 89 -3.19 -14.28 0.27
N THR A 90 -3.30 -14.86 1.46
CA THR A 90 -3.42 -14.06 2.68
C THR A 90 -2.06 -13.41 2.91
N LEU A 91 -1.94 -12.14 2.53
CA LEU A 91 -0.71 -11.39 2.79
C LEU A 91 -0.53 -11.17 4.28
N GLY A 92 0.73 -11.03 4.69
CA GLY A 92 1.06 -10.63 6.05
C GLY A 92 0.58 -9.20 6.33
N GLY A 93 0.10 -8.97 7.55
CA GLY A 93 -0.22 -7.62 8.00
C GLY A 93 1.01 -6.73 7.96
N SER A 94 0.85 -5.48 7.50
CA SER A 94 1.97 -4.55 7.39
C SER A 94 2.56 -4.22 8.77
N PRO A 95 3.89 -4.29 8.95
CA PRO A 95 4.52 -3.87 10.20
C PRO A 95 4.31 -2.37 10.49
N ARG A 96 3.98 -1.58 9.46
CA ARG A 96 3.77 -0.13 9.54
C ARG A 96 2.35 0.25 9.96
N LEU A 97 1.43 -0.73 10.08
CA LEU A 97 0.05 -0.49 10.49
C LEU A 97 0.00 0.28 11.82
N ARG A 98 0.74 -0.17 12.83
CA ARG A 98 0.67 0.38 14.20
C ARG A 98 1.32 1.75 14.33
N THR A 99 2.35 2.02 13.54
CA THR A 99 3.10 3.28 13.58
C THR A 99 2.58 4.29 12.57
N SER A 100 1.53 3.96 11.82
CA SER A 100 1.02 4.86 10.79
C SER A 100 0.57 6.20 11.37
N PRO A 101 1.11 7.31 10.86
CA PRO A 101 0.67 8.66 11.23
C PRO A 101 -0.75 8.97 10.73
N ALA A 102 -1.30 8.20 9.77
CA ALA A 102 -2.64 8.42 9.24
C ALA A 102 -3.77 8.10 10.23
N HIS A 103 -3.50 7.28 11.26
CA HIS A 103 -4.47 7.00 12.31
C HIS A 103 -5.02 8.28 12.95
N ALA A 104 -6.32 8.27 13.24
CA ALA A 104 -6.95 9.33 14.03
C ALA A 104 -6.33 9.44 15.43
N ALA A 105 -6.37 10.64 16.02
CA ALA A 105 -5.89 10.86 17.38
C ALA A 105 -6.62 9.93 18.38
N GLY A 106 -5.84 9.18 19.19
CA GLY A 106 -6.38 8.22 20.16
C GLY A 106 -6.86 6.89 19.57
N CYS A 107 -6.56 6.59 18.31
CA CYS A 107 -6.87 5.28 17.73
C CYS A 107 -6.10 4.16 18.45
N LEU A 108 -6.83 3.21 19.05
CA LEU A 108 -6.24 2.05 19.75
C LEU A 108 -5.50 1.06 18.84
N ALA A 109 -5.62 1.20 17.52
CA ALA A 109 -4.82 0.42 16.57
C ALA A 109 -3.38 0.98 16.46
N ARG A 110 -3.15 2.23 16.88
CA ARG A 110 -1.80 2.69 17.18
C ARG A 110 -1.30 1.89 18.37
N GLY A 111 -0.11 1.31 18.24
CA GLY A 111 0.49 0.49 19.29
C GLY A 111 1.04 1.29 20.46
N ASP A 112 0.42 2.43 20.78
CA ASP A 112 0.84 3.39 21.80
C ASP A 112 0.53 2.89 23.22
#